data_AF-A0A7W5B9W4-F1
#
_entry.id   AF-A0A7W5B9W4-F1
#
_cell.length_a   1.000
_cell.length_b   1.000
_cell.length_c   1.000
_cell.angle_alpha   90.00
_cell.angle_beta   90.00
_cell.angle_gamma   90.00
#
_symmetry.space_group_name_H-M   'P 1'
#
loop_
_entity.id
_entity.type
_entity.pdbx_description
1 polymer ?
#
loop_
_entity_poly.entity_id
_entity_poly.type
_entity_poly.pdbx_seq_one_letter_code
_entity_poly.pdbx_strand_id
1 'polypeptide(L)'
;MANNQAGQGEGNSQKADPASSQKSNAKRGFAAMDAAQQRQIASKGGQAAHQKGTAHEFDSEEARRAGQKGGVAVSRDREHMAAIGRKGGESRQSAQRNANANASGGNRQAVDSGGSETG
;
A
#
# COMPACT_ATOMS: atom_id res chain seq x y z
N MET A 1 26.64 42.49 53.19
CA MET A 1 27.50 42.77 52.01
C MET A 1 26.56 42.68 50.80
N ALA A 2 25.81 43.71 50.39
CA ALA A 2 26.17 45.03 49.86
C ALA A 2 26.96 44.99 48.52
N ASN A 3 26.35 45.64 47.52
CA ASN A 3 26.88 46.26 46.29
C ASN A 3 27.25 45.38 45.09
N ASN A 4 27.10 45.81 43.82
CA ASN A 4 26.28 46.83 43.12
C ASN A 4 26.68 46.81 41.63
N GLN A 5 25.89 47.53 40.82
CA GLN A 5 26.20 48.09 39.49
C GLN A 5 26.02 47.15 38.29
N ALA A 6 24.95 47.30 37.51
CA ALA A 6 24.51 48.43 36.65
C ALA A 6 25.22 48.45 35.29
N GLY A 7 24.40 48.36 34.25
CA GLY A 7 24.78 48.52 32.85
C GLY A 7 23.51 48.60 32.02
N GLN A 8 22.89 49.78 32.01
CA GLN A 8 21.81 50.17 31.11
C GLN A 8 22.33 50.21 29.66
N GLY A 9 21.45 49.91 28.71
CA GLY A 9 21.69 50.05 27.28
C GLY A 9 20.35 50.06 26.55
N GLU A 10 19.64 51.19 26.67
CA GLU A 10 18.47 51.50 25.86
C GLU A 10 18.85 51.56 24.37
N GLY A 11 18.04 50.94 23.53
CA GLY A 11 18.25 50.89 22.09
C GLY A 11 16.94 50.63 21.35
N ASN A 12 15.96 51.50 21.56
CA ASN A 12 14.82 51.62 20.67
C ASN A 12 15.25 52.38 19.40
N SER A 13 15.38 51.69 18.28
CA SER A 13 15.41 52.31 16.96
C SER A 13 14.47 51.57 16.04
N GLN A 14 13.22 52.03 16.04
CA GLN A 14 12.26 51.81 14.97
C GLN A 14 12.85 52.33 13.64
N LYS A 15 12.93 51.49 12.61
CA LYS A 15 12.68 51.93 11.23
C LYS A 15 12.44 50.76 10.25
N ALA A 16 11.34 50.92 9.50
CA ALA A 16 11.01 50.38 8.18
C ALA A 16 10.08 49.14 8.08
N ASP A 17 8.80 49.45 7.84
CA ASP A 17 7.75 48.61 7.23
C ASP A 17 8.11 48.14 5.78
N PRO A 18 7.22 47.45 5.03
CA PRO A 18 6.98 46.00 5.03
C PRO A 18 7.10 45.43 3.60
N ALA A 19 8.19 44.74 3.23
CA ALA A 19 8.32 44.27 1.85
C ALA A 19 9.19 43.03 1.69
N SER A 20 8.59 41.87 1.95
CA SER A 20 8.57 40.78 0.98
C SER A 20 7.71 39.67 1.57
N SER A 21 6.45 39.63 1.16
CA SER A 21 5.63 38.44 1.26
C SER A 21 6.42 37.29 0.65
N GLN A 22 7.02 36.44 1.49
CA GLN A 22 7.33 35.09 1.08
C GLN A 22 5.99 34.50 0.71
N LYS A 23 5.70 34.52 -0.60
CA LYS A 23 4.53 33.96 -1.22
C LYS A 23 4.63 32.45 -1.03
N SER A 24 4.36 32.00 0.18
CA SER A 24 3.98 30.63 0.43
C SER A 24 2.79 30.44 -0.49
N ASN A 25 3.01 29.66 -1.55
CA ASN A 25 1.93 29.22 -2.41
C ASN A 25 1.07 28.33 -1.52
N ALA A 26 0.19 28.97 -0.75
CA ALA A 26 -0.78 28.30 0.09
C ALA A 26 -1.47 27.30 -0.82
N LYS A 27 -1.48 26.03 -0.39
CA LYS A 27 -2.17 24.98 -1.12
C LYS A 27 -3.59 25.49 -1.38
N ARG A 28 -3.99 25.52 -2.66
CA ARG A 28 -5.30 26.02 -3.13
C ARG A 28 -6.01 24.90 -3.87
N GLY A 29 -7.34 24.98 -3.92
CA GLY A 29 -8.17 23.99 -4.60
C GLY A 29 -8.06 22.60 -3.96
N PHE A 30 -8.01 21.56 -4.79
CA PHE A 30 -7.95 20.15 -4.33
C PHE A 30 -6.78 19.85 -3.40
N ALA A 31 -5.64 20.54 -3.55
CA ALA A 31 -4.47 20.33 -2.70
C ALA A 31 -4.62 20.95 -1.30
N ALA A 32 -5.61 21.83 -1.10
CA ALA A 32 -5.92 22.46 0.18
C ALA A 32 -6.92 21.66 1.03
N MET A 33 -7.62 20.71 0.42
CA MET A 33 -8.67 19.91 1.05
C MET A 33 -8.08 18.79 1.90
N ASP A 34 -8.88 18.27 2.84
CA ASP A 34 -8.55 17.03 3.53
C ASP A 34 -8.55 15.83 2.57
N ALA A 35 -7.71 14.83 2.86
CA ALA A 35 -7.51 13.65 2.03
C ALA A 35 -8.80 12.83 1.86
N ALA A 36 -9.65 12.77 2.90
CA ALA A 36 -10.93 12.07 2.81
C ALA A 36 -11.88 12.78 1.83
N GLN A 37 -11.93 14.11 1.91
CA GLN A 37 -12.74 14.93 1.01
C GLN A 37 -12.23 14.84 -0.44
N GLN A 38 -10.92 14.87 -0.66
CA GLN A 38 -10.33 14.70 -1.99
C GLN A 38 -10.69 13.33 -2.59
N ARG A 39 -10.58 12.25 -1.81
CA ARG A 39 -10.95 10.90 -2.24
C ARG A 39 -12.43 10.81 -2.58
N GLN A 40 -13.30 11.42 -1.77
CA GLN A 40 -14.74 11.42 -2.03
C GLN A 40 -15.08 12.15 -3.32
N ILE A 41 -14.46 13.31 -3.58
CA ILE A 41 -14.68 14.05 -4.83
C ILE A 41 -14.12 13.29 -6.03
N ALA A 42 -12.93 12.70 -5.92
CA ALA A 42 -12.35 11.88 -6.98
C ALA A 42 -13.23 10.66 -7.30
N SER A 43 -13.73 9.98 -6.26
CA SER A 43 -14.64 8.84 -6.40
C SER A 43 -15.94 9.23 -7.12
N LYS A 44 -16.58 10.33 -6.68
CA LYS A 44 -17.78 10.88 -7.34
C LYS A 44 -17.51 11.32 -8.78
N GLY A 45 -16.35 11.90 -9.04
CA GLY A 45 -15.93 12.31 -10.38
C GLY A 45 -15.80 11.12 -11.34
N GLY A 46 -15.18 10.03 -10.89
CA GLY A 46 -15.10 8.78 -11.65
C GLY A 46 -16.48 8.19 -11.93
N GLN A 47 -17.33 8.08 -10.90
CA GLN A 47 -18.71 7.59 -11.05
C GLN A 47 -19.53 8.45 -12.02
N ALA A 48 -19.43 9.77 -11.92
CA ALA A 48 -20.13 10.68 -12.80
C ALA A 48 -19.64 10.58 -14.25
N ALA A 49 -18.35 10.38 -14.47
CA ALA A 49 -17.79 10.24 -15.82
C ALA A 49 -18.27 8.96 -16.53
N HIS A 50 -18.41 7.87 -15.77
CA HIS A 50 -19.03 6.62 -16.22
C HIS A 50 -20.53 6.81 -16.51
N GLN A 51 -21.28 7.37 -15.55
CA GLN A 51 -22.73 7.62 -15.72
C GLN A 51 -23.03 8.54 -16.92
N LYS A 52 -22.16 9.50 -17.22
CA LYS A 52 -22.30 10.43 -18.36
C LYS A 52 -21.81 9.86 -19.69
N GLY A 53 -21.23 8.65 -19.72
CA GLY A 53 -20.69 8.03 -20.93
C GLY A 53 -19.47 8.76 -21.52
N THR A 54 -18.85 9.65 -20.74
CA THR A 54 -17.60 10.33 -21.12
C THR A 54 -16.36 9.48 -20.84
N ALA A 55 -16.49 8.53 -19.91
CA ALA A 55 -15.47 7.53 -19.67
C ALA A 55 -15.63 6.36 -20.64
N HIS A 56 -14.52 5.69 -20.91
CA HIS A 56 -14.54 4.41 -21.60
C HIS A 56 -15.18 3.36 -20.69
N GLU A 57 -16.25 2.74 -21.16
CA GLU A 57 -16.92 1.64 -20.46
C GLU A 57 -16.07 0.38 -20.62
N PHE A 58 -15.61 -0.17 -19.49
CA PHE A 58 -14.90 -1.45 -19.49
C PHE A 58 -15.88 -2.57 -19.78
N ASP A 59 -16.20 -2.76 -21.05
CA ASP A 59 -16.98 -3.90 -21.49
C ASP A 59 -16.18 -5.21 -21.32
N SER A 60 -16.91 -6.29 -21.07
CA SER A 60 -16.31 -7.61 -20.87
C SER A 60 -15.55 -8.11 -22.11
N GLU A 61 -16.00 -7.76 -23.33
CA GLU A 61 -15.28 -8.11 -24.56
C GLU A 61 -13.96 -7.34 -24.69
N GLU A 62 -13.95 -6.07 -24.30
CA GLU A 62 -12.75 -5.23 -24.33
C GLU A 62 -11.70 -5.71 -23.33
N ALA A 63 -12.12 -5.99 -22.09
CA ALA A 63 -11.25 -6.57 -21.08
C ALA A 63 -10.65 -7.90 -21.57
N ARG A 64 -11.45 -8.74 -22.25
CA ARG A 64 -10.98 -9.99 -22.85
C ARG A 64 -9.96 -9.74 -23.96
N ARG A 65 -10.23 -8.83 -24.89
CA ARG A 65 -9.29 -8.48 -25.98
C ARG A 65 -7.98 -7.92 -25.44
N ALA A 66 -8.05 -7.02 -24.46
CA ALA A 66 -6.88 -6.46 -23.80
C ALA A 66 -6.07 -7.56 -23.08
N GLY A 67 -6.74 -8.43 -22.34
CA GLY A 67 -6.13 -9.59 -21.69
C GLY A 67 -5.47 -10.55 -22.68
N GLN A 68 -6.14 -10.84 -23.81
CA GLN A 68 -5.59 -11.68 -24.88
C GLN A 68 -4.36 -11.04 -25.52
N LYS A 69 -4.41 -9.74 -25.85
CA LYS A 69 -3.28 -9.00 -26.41
C LYS A 69 -2.08 -8.99 -25.46
N GLY A 70 -2.34 -8.74 -24.17
CA GLY A 70 -1.33 -8.84 -23.12
C GLY A 70 -0.74 -10.25 -23.03
N GLY A 71 -1.58 -11.28 -22.94
CA GLY A 71 -1.16 -12.67 -22.89
C GLY A 71 -0.29 -13.08 -24.08
N VAL A 72 -0.66 -12.69 -25.30
CA VAL A 72 0.14 -12.93 -26.52
C VAL A 72 1.48 -12.19 -26.46
N ALA A 73 1.51 -10.97 -25.93
CA ALA A 73 2.75 -10.21 -25.82
C ALA A 73 3.74 -10.85 -24.84
N VAL A 74 3.27 -11.28 -23.65
CA VAL A 74 4.16 -11.86 -22.64
C VAL A 74 4.51 -13.33 -22.93
N SER A 75 3.65 -14.09 -23.62
CA SER A 75 3.87 -15.52 -23.90
C SER A 75 4.89 -15.83 -25.00
N ARG A 76 5.50 -14.80 -25.63
CA ARG A 76 6.53 -14.99 -26.66
C ARG A 76 7.76 -15.73 -26.16
N ASP A 77 8.13 -15.54 -24.90
CA ASP A 77 9.21 -16.27 -24.26
C ASP A 77 8.66 -17.47 -23.48
N ARG A 78 8.65 -18.62 -24.16
CA ARG A 78 8.12 -19.87 -23.60
C ARG A 78 8.98 -20.41 -22.47
N GLU A 79 10.30 -20.27 -22.55
CA GLU A 79 11.23 -20.79 -21.54
C GLU A 79 11.08 -20.01 -20.23
N HIS A 80 11.03 -18.69 -20.32
CA HIS A 80 10.77 -17.81 -19.18
C HIS A 80 9.41 -18.11 -18.54
N MET A 81 8.37 -18.28 -19.35
CA MET A 81 7.03 -18.64 -18.86
C MET A 81 6.99 -19.99 -18.16
N ALA A 82 7.69 -20.99 -18.69
CA ALA A 82 7.81 -22.29 -18.06
C ALA A 82 8.54 -22.20 -16.71
N ALA A 83 9.59 -21.37 -16.61
CA ALA A 83 10.31 -21.13 -15.37
C ALA A 83 9.42 -20.45 -14.30
N ILE A 84 8.65 -19.41 -14.67
CA ILE A 84 7.69 -18.76 -13.78
C ILE A 84 6.62 -19.76 -13.32
N GLY A 85 6.05 -20.52 -14.25
CA GLY A 85 5.03 -21.54 -13.95
C GLY A 85 5.54 -22.60 -12.99
N ARG A 86 6.78 -23.10 -13.21
CA ARG A 86 7.44 -24.07 -12.32
C ARG A 86 7.62 -23.50 -10.91
N LYS A 87 8.19 -22.30 -10.78
CA LYS A 87 8.39 -21.63 -9.48
C LYS A 87 7.07 -21.40 -8.74
N GLY A 88 6.02 -21.02 -9.47
CA GLY A 88 4.67 -20.88 -8.92
C GLY A 88 4.09 -22.20 -8.43
N GLY A 89 4.29 -23.29 -9.18
CA GLY A 89 3.88 -24.64 -8.79
C GLY A 89 4.62 -25.14 -7.54
N GLU A 90 5.94 -24.98 -7.50
CA GLU A 90 6.78 -25.34 -6.36
C GLU A 90 6.36 -24.60 -5.08
N SER A 91 6.08 -23.30 -5.18
CA SER A 91 5.63 -22.47 -4.05
C SER A 91 4.27 -22.92 -3.49
N ARG A 92 3.36 -23.37 -4.37
CA ARG A 92 2.07 -23.92 -3.96
C ARG A 92 2.22 -25.29 -3.31
N GLN A 93 3.11 -26.12 -3.85
CA GLN A 93 3.38 -27.45 -3.29
C GLN A 93 4.09 -27.36 -1.93
N SER A 94 5.02 -26.43 -1.74
CA SER A 94 5.67 -26.21 -0.45
C SER A 94 4.66 -25.68 0.59
N ALA A 95 3.80 -24.73 0.20
CA ALA A 95 2.72 -24.25 1.06
C ALA A 95 1.74 -25.38 1.43
N GLN A 96 1.36 -26.23 0.46
CA GLN A 96 0.48 -27.36 0.69
C GLN A 96 1.13 -28.44 1.55
N ARG A 97 2.40 -28.76 1.35
CA ARG A 97 3.15 -29.71 2.19
C ARG A 97 3.27 -29.19 3.62
N ASN A 98 3.51 -27.90 3.80
CA ASN A 98 3.56 -27.29 5.12
C ASN A 98 2.18 -27.29 5.81
N ALA A 99 1.11 -26.99 5.08
CA ALA A 99 -0.26 -27.09 5.58
C ALA A 99 -0.64 -28.53 5.96
N ASN A 100 -0.26 -29.51 5.14
CA ASN A 100 -0.54 -30.92 5.40
C ASN A 100 0.33 -31.50 6.53
N ALA A 101 1.57 -31.05 6.68
CA ALA A 101 2.43 -31.39 7.80
C ALA A 101 1.87 -30.85 9.13
N ASN A 102 1.32 -29.64 9.13
CA ASN A 102 0.66 -29.05 10.29
C ASN A 102 -0.64 -29.79 10.64
N ALA A 103 -1.41 -30.23 9.63
CA ALA A 103 -2.62 -31.05 9.83
C ALA A 103 -2.31 -32.49 10.33
N SER A 104 -1.22 -33.10 9.86
CA SER A 104 -0.84 -34.47 10.22
C SER A 104 -0.06 -34.59 11.54
N GLY A 105 0.52 -33.50 12.04
CA GLY A 105 1.26 -33.45 13.33
C GLY A 105 0.35 -33.41 14.56
N GLY A 106 -0.95 -33.15 14.39
CA GLY A 106 -1.90 -32.95 15.50
C GLY A 106 -2.60 -34.21 16.04
N ASN A 107 -2.30 -35.41 15.54
CA ASN A 107 -3.06 -36.63 15.91
C ASN A 107 -2.21 -37.86 16.30
N ARG A 108 -1.05 -37.67 16.92
CA ARG A 108 -0.20 -38.77 17.46
C ARG A 108 -0.04 -38.71 18.98
N GLN A 109 -1.12 -38.40 19.70
CA GLN A 109 -1.20 -38.58 21.15
C GLN A 109 -2.38 -39.50 21.48
N ALA A 110 -2.36 -40.71 20.95
CA ALA A 110 -3.31 -41.74 21.34
C ALA A 110 -2.63 -43.11 21.30
N VAL A 111 -2.57 -43.70 22.50
CA VAL A 111 -2.53 -45.14 22.80
C VAL A 111 -1.29 -45.94 22.39
N ASP A 112 -0.27 -45.98 23.24
CA ASP A 112 0.46 -47.22 23.53
C ASP A 112 1.37 -47.08 24.76
N SER A 113 1.60 -48.19 25.48
CA SER A 113 2.48 -48.41 26.65
C SER A 113 1.79 -48.33 28.03
N GLY A 114 1.62 -49.39 28.81
CA GLY A 114 2.08 -50.77 28.66
C GLY A 114 1.52 -51.64 29.78
N GLY A 115 1.02 -52.83 29.41
CA GLY A 115 0.81 -53.93 30.35
C GLY A 115 2.16 -54.61 30.58
N SER A 116 2.63 -54.62 31.82
CA SER A 116 3.78 -55.43 32.23
C SER A 116 3.27 -56.61 33.06
N GLU A 117 3.26 -57.78 32.42
CA GLU A 117 3.36 -59.08 33.08
C GLU A 117 4.59 -59.10 34.01
N THR A 118 4.41 -59.47 35.28
CA THR A 118 5.44 -60.14 36.09
C THR A 118 4.82 -60.78 37.32
N GLY A 119 5.09 -62.07 37.55
CA GLY A 119 5.17 -62.70 38.87
C GLY A 119 4.05 -63.66 39.22
#